data_AF-A0A0F7TK96-F1
#
_entry.id   AF-A0A0F7TK96-F1
#
_cell.length_a   1.000
_cell.length_b   1.000
_cell.length_c   1.000
_cell.angle_alpha   90.00
_cell.angle_beta   90.00
_cell.angle_gamma   90.00
#
_symmetry.space_group_name_H-M   'P 1'
#
loop_
_entity.id
_entity.type
_entity.pdbx_description
1 polymer ?
#
loop_
_entity_poly.entity_id
_entity_poly.type
_entity_poly.pdbx_seq_one_letter_code
_entity_poly.pdbx_strand_id
1 'polypeptide(L)'
;MAPTSHLPLFGGVRAWSQDDWTSSDDRVRGGSSQSELTCSASSLIAKFHGTLDIKTLGGAGFASQRTRGEDRTWNLSAYDGIELVIDSADGKLYTLTLKDEILPKRPDGREQSTISWEFDFRAEGRRTIFVKWSDFRATYRGKNKDDAEPLDLKRIKRFGIMIRSFFGDQEGAFALNLVSIAALRTERYLDEPDDESIDDILYEKSAAEATSSEQVGKRRGWFSWLTSCLL
;
A
#
# COMPACT_ATOMS: atom_id res chain seq x y z
N MET A 1 -3.79 -18.65 4.10
CA MET A 1 -3.21 -19.07 5.40
C MET A 1 -3.95 -18.31 6.49
N ALA A 2 -4.27 -18.91 7.63
CA ALA A 2 -4.94 -18.20 8.71
C ALA A 2 -3.92 -17.41 9.53
N PRO A 3 -4.19 -16.15 9.89
CA PRO A 3 -3.31 -15.40 10.77
C PRO A 3 -3.35 -15.97 12.19
N THR A 4 -2.19 -16.11 12.84
CA THR A 4 -2.10 -16.48 14.27
C THR A 4 -2.45 -15.32 15.18
N SER A 5 -2.23 -14.10 14.69
CA SER A 5 -2.60 -12.86 15.36
C SER A 5 -2.94 -11.80 14.33
N HIS A 6 -4.02 -11.07 14.58
CA HIS A 6 -4.47 -9.94 13.77
C HIS A 6 -4.79 -8.77 14.70
N LEU A 7 -4.05 -7.68 14.55
CA LEU A 7 -4.25 -6.45 15.30
C LEU A 7 -4.78 -5.36 14.38
N PRO A 8 -6.08 -5.06 14.43
CA PRO A 8 -6.65 -3.92 13.72
C PRO A 8 -6.03 -2.62 14.23
N LEU A 9 -5.34 -1.89 13.35
CA LEU A 9 -4.73 -0.59 13.67
C LEU A 9 -5.68 0.55 13.29
N PHE A 10 -6.25 0.47 12.09
CA PHE A 10 -7.22 1.43 11.56
C PHE A 10 -8.29 0.68 10.76
N GLY A 11 -9.56 1.00 10.97
CA GLY A 11 -10.66 0.34 10.27
C GLY A 11 -10.92 -1.12 10.71
N GLY A 12 -11.56 -1.88 9.82
CA GLY A 12 -11.88 -3.29 10.04
C GLY A 12 -13.02 -3.48 11.04
N VAL A 13 -12.69 -4.03 12.21
CA VAL A 13 -13.68 -4.25 13.29
C VAL A 13 -14.07 -2.96 14.03
N ARG A 14 -13.36 -1.85 13.78
CA ARG A 14 -13.68 -0.51 14.27
C ARG A 14 -13.85 0.43 13.08
N ALA A 15 -14.76 1.39 13.18
CA ALA A 15 -14.86 2.43 12.17
C ALA A 15 -13.56 3.27 12.15
N TRP A 16 -13.21 3.77 10.97
CA TRP A 16 -12.16 4.77 10.87
C TRP A 16 -12.57 6.07 11.58
N SER A 17 -11.61 6.73 12.20
CA SER A 17 -11.78 8.09 12.72
C SER A 17 -10.98 9.06 11.87
N GLN A 18 -11.66 9.99 11.21
CA GLN A 18 -11.00 11.05 10.44
C GLN A 18 -10.11 11.93 11.34
N ASP A 19 -10.48 12.10 12.61
CA ASP A 19 -9.72 12.88 13.59
C ASP A 19 -8.36 12.24 13.92
N ASP A 20 -8.17 10.95 13.64
CA ASP A 20 -6.86 10.30 13.80
C ASP A 20 -5.85 10.71 12.73
N TRP A 21 -6.27 11.41 11.67
CA TRP A 21 -5.45 11.69 10.51
C TRP A 21 -5.37 13.18 10.21
N THR A 22 -4.30 13.57 9.53
CA THR A 22 -4.09 14.95 9.08
C THR A 22 -3.21 14.99 7.83
N SER A 23 -3.49 15.97 6.97
CA SER A 23 -2.73 16.18 5.75
C SER A 23 -1.28 16.60 6.02
N SER A 24 -0.39 16.16 5.14
CA SER A 24 1.02 16.54 5.07
C SER A 24 1.44 16.79 3.62
N ASP A 25 0.64 17.53 2.86
CA ASP A 25 0.86 17.70 1.41
C ASP A 25 2.07 18.60 1.10
N ASP A 26 2.47 18.63 -0.18
CA ASP A 26 3.58 19.45 -0.70
C ASP A 26 3.41 20.97 -0.55
N ARG A 27 2.24 21.45 -0.12
CA ARG A 27 1.97 22.87 0.23
C ARG A 27 2.95 23.43 1.25
N VAL A 28 3.52 22.59 2.12
CA VAL A 28 4.59 23.00 3.07
C VAL A 28 5.90 23.40 2.38
N ARG A 29 6.03 23.08 1.09
CA ARG A 29 7.14 23.45 0.19
C ARG A 29 6.68 24.36 -0.95
N GLY A 30 5.46 24.91 -0.87
CA GLY A 30 4.88 25.76 -1.92
C GLY A 30 4.25 24.99 -3.09
N GLY A 31 4.03 23.68 -2.96
CA GLY A 31 3.24 22.91 -3.94
C GLY A 31 1.74 23.16 -3.83
N SER A 32 0.98 22.58 -4.75
CA SER A 32 -0.48 22.75 -4.84
C SER A 32 -1.26 21.45 -4.69
N SER A 33 -0.61 20.35 -4.31
CA SER A 33 -1.31 19.09 -4.06
C SER A 33 -2.15 19.17 -2.79
N GLN A 34 -3.29 18.48 -2.80
CA GLN A 34 -4.20 18.43 -1.67
C GLN A 34 -4.71 17.02 -1.47
N SER A 35 -4.75 16.59 -0.22
CA SER A 35 -5.39 15.34 0.16
C SER A 35 -6.35 15.50 1.33
N GLU A 36 -7.30 14.58 1.39
CA GLU A 36 -8.22 14.37 2.50
C GLU A 36 -8.33 12.87 2.78
N LEU A 37 -8.57 12.53 4.05
CA LEU A 37 -9.07 11.23 4.46
C LEU A 37 -10.50 11.41 4.96
N THR A 38 -11.48 11.02 4.17
CA THR A 38 -12.89 11.11 4.57
C THR A 38 -13.39 9.79 5.12
N CYS A 39 -14.08 9.86 6.25
CA CYS A 39 -14.72 8.72 6.91
C CYS A 39 -16.22 8.99 7.04
N SER A 40 -17.07 7.97 6.89
CA SER A 40 -18.52 8.09 7.12
C SER A 40 -18.93 7.26 8.32
N ALA A 41 -19.83 7.78 9.16
CA ALA A 41 -20.44 7.00 10.24
C ALA A 41 -21.26 5.80 9.71
N SER A 42 -21.69 5.84 8.45
CA SER A 42 -22.45 4.76 7.78
C SER A 42 -21.60 3.77 7.01
N SER A 43 -20.27 3.92 7.00
CA SER A 43 -19.36 3.08 6.22
C SER A 43 -18.14 2.68 7.06
N LEU A 44 -17.68 1.44 6.89
CA LEU A 44 -16.41 0.99 7.46
C LEU A 44 -15.20 1.36 6.59
N ILE A 45 -15.45 2.01 5.45
CA ILE A 45 -14.43 2.38 4.47
C ILE A 45 -13.99 3.83 4.70
N ALA A 46 -12.69 4.04 4.81
CA ALA A 46 -12.09 5.37 4.69
C ALA A 46 -11.65 5.63 3.25
N LYS A 47 -11.87 6.85 2.76
CA LYS A 47 -11.46 7.28 1.42
C LYS A 47 -10.31 8.27 1.53
N PHE A 48 -9.14 7.86 1.06
CA PHE A 48 -8.01 8.76 0.82
C PHE A 48 -8.12 9.33 -0.60
N HIS A 49 -8.34 10.63 -0.74
CA HIS A 49 -8.57 11.25 -2.04
C HIS A 49 -8.07 12.69 -2.12
N GLY A 50 -8.01 13.22 -3.34
CA GLY A 50 -7.63 14.61 -3.57
C GLY A 50 -7.11 14.84 -4.97
N THR A 51 -6.24 15.83 -5.12
CA THR A 51 -5.59 16.20 -6.38
C THR A 51 -4.08 16.23 -6.18
N LEU A 52 -3.36 15.48 -7.01
CA LEU A 52 -1.92 15.52 -7.11
C LEU A 52 -1.54 16.53 -8.20
N ASP A 53 -1.03 17.70 -7.80
CA ASP A 53 -0.50 18.69 -8.73
C ASP A 53 1.01 18.49 -8.89
N ILE A 54 1.46 18.42 -10.13
CA ILE A 54 2.89 18.28 -10.44
C ILE A 54 3.45 19.53 -11.12
N LYS A 55 2.60 20.49 -11.50
CA LYS A 55 3.01 21.65 -12.29
C LYS A 55 3.69 22.70 -11.44
N THR A 56 3.18 22.92 -10.23
CA THR A 56 3.68 23.98 -9.33
C THR A 56 5.14 23.77 -8.96
N LEU A 57 5.59 22.52 -8.80
CA LEU A 57 6.96 22.17 -8.44
C LEU A 57 7.75 21.53 -9.59
N GLY A 58 7.37 21.82 -10.85
CA GLY A 58 8.17 21.43 -12.04
C GLY A 58 8.31 19.92 -12.24
N GLY A 59 7.21 19.17 -12.12
CA GLY A 59 7.15 17.71 -12.24
C GLY A 59 7.16 16.99 -10.90
N ALA A 60 7.58 17.65 -9.81
CA ALA A 60 7.46 17.12 -8.46
C ALA A 60 6.07 17.41 -7.87
N GLY A 61 5.60 16.54 -6.99
CA GLY A 61 4.36 16.75 -6.22
C GLY A 61 4.09 15.58 -5.30
N PHE A 62 3.45 15.84 -4.16
CA PHE A 62 2.93 14.77 -3.31
C PHE A 62 1.76 15.24 -2.44
N ALA A 63 0.81 14.33 -2.22
CA ALA A 63 -0.30 14.50 -1.31
C ALA A 63 -0.29 13.34 -0.31
N SER A 64 -0.50 13.60 0.97
CA SER A 64 -0.42 12.54 1.98
C SER A 64 -1.25 12.82 3.22
N GLN A 65 -1.73 11.75 3.83
CA GLN A 65 -2.35 11.74 5.15
C GLN A 65 -1.48 10.95 6.10
N ARG A 66 -1.32 11.42 7.33
CA ARG A 66 -0.59 10.71 8.39
C ARG A 66 -1.36 10.74 9.70
N THR A 67 -1.08 9.78 10.57
CA THR A 67 -1.69 9.73 11.89
C THR A 67 -1.28 10.95 12.74
N ARG A 68 -2.22 11.47 13.51
CA ARG A 68 -2.01 12.50 14.54
C ARG A 68 -1.41 11.91 15.81
N GLY A 69 -0.92 12.80 16.66
CA GLY A 69 -0.36 12.47 17.98
C GLY A 69 1.14 12.19 17.88
N GLU A 70 1.93 12.93 18.64
CA GLU A 70 3.38 12.73 18.73
C GLU A 70 3.74 11.72 19.85
N ASP A 71 2.82 11.52 20.80
CA ASP A 71 3.00 10.59 21.93
C ASP A 71 2.54 9.15 21.62
N ARG A 72 1.85 8.94 20.49
CA ARG A 72 1.37 7.60 20.10
C ARG A 72 2.56 6.69 19.82
N THR A 73 2.47 5.46 20.32
CA THR A 73 3.48 4.42 20.11
C THR A 73 2.80 3.08 19.92
N TRP A 74 3.14 2.37 18.85
CA TRP A 74 2.73 0.99 18.61
C TRP A 74 3.93 0.07 18.76
N ASN A 75 3.77 -0.97 19.57
CA ASN A 75 4.71 -2.09 19.60
C ASN A 75 4.17 -3.20 18.69
N LEU A 76 4.81 -3.34 17.52
CA LEU A 76 4.46 -4.30 16.48
C LEU A 76 5.52 -5.39 16.33
N SER A 77 6.46 -5.50 17.27
CA SER A 77 7.56 -6.50 17.23
C SER A 77 7.10 -7.97 17.29
N ALA A 78 5.83 -8.22 17.59
CA ALA A 78 5.23 -9.55 17.63
C ALA A 78 4.51 -9.96 16.33
N TYR A 79 4.55 -9.11 15.30
CA TYR A 79 3.89 -9.30 14.01
C TYR A 79 4.95 -9.41 12.90
N ASP A 80 4.56 -9.94 11.75
CA ASP A 80 5.46 -10.18 10.61
C ASP A 80 5.35 -9.08 9.54
N GLY A 81 4.30 -8.25 9.62
CA GLY A 81 4.06 -7.19 8.66
C GLY A 81 2.73 -6.47 8.83
N ILE A 82 2.38 -5.70 7.81
CA ILE A 82 1.14 -4.92 7.70
C ILE A 82 0.22 -5.51 6.64
N GLU A 83 -1.04 -5.73 7.00
CA GLU A 83 -2.12 -6.01 6.06
C GLU A 83 -2.83 -4.72 5.65
N LEU A 84 -2.98 -4.52 4.35
CA LEU A 84 -3.80 -3.48 3.75
C LEU A 84 -4.99 -4.14 3.05
N VAL A 85 -6.20 -3.85 3.51
CA VAL A 85 -7.44 -4.30 2.86
C VAL A 85 -8.05 -3.12 2.11
N ILE A 86 -8.03 -3.21 0.78
CA ILE A 86 -8.46 -2.18 -0.16
C ILE A 86 -9.82 -2.59 -0.71
N ASP A 87 -10.81 -1.70 -0.59
CA ASP A 87 -12.13 -1.88 -1.18
C ASP A 87 -12.10 -1.59 -2.68
N SER A 88 -11.51 -0.46 -3.05
CA SER A 88 -11.39 -0.01 -4.44
C SER A 88 -10.29 1.05 -4.57
N ALA A 89 -9.68 1.14 -5.75
CA ALA A 89 -8.61 2.09 -6.06
C ALA A 89 -8.66 2.50 -7.54
N ASP A 90 -8.03 3.63 -7.86
CA ASP A 90 -7.96 4.23 -9.19
C ASP A 90 -6.79 3.74 -10.06
N GLY A 91 -6.04 2.73 -9.59
CA GLY A 91 -4.87 2.20 -10.28
C GLY A 91 -3.57 3.01 -10.14
N LYS A 92 -3.59 4.15 -9.42
CA LYS A 92 -2.37 4.93 -9.19
C LYS A 92 -1.41 4.23 -8.21
N LEU A 93 -0.14 4.65 -8.25
CA LEU A 93 0.89 4.17 -7.35
C LEU A 93 0.80 4.95 -6.03
N TYR A 94 0.48 4.24 -4.96
CA TYR A 94 0.42 4.75 -3.60
C TYR A 94 1.61 4.26 -2.78
N THR A 95 1.87 4.93 -1.67
CA THR A 95 2.93 4.58 -0.73
C THR A 95 2.35 4.46 0.67
N LEU A 96 2.55 3.32 1.32
CA LEU A 96 2.40 3.21 2.77
C LEU A 96 3.71 3.67 3.42
N THR A 97 3.62 4.52 4.42
CA THR A 97 4.77 5.09 5.13
C THR A 97 4.70 4.80 6.63
N LEU A 98 5.83 4.43 7.22
CA LEU A 98 6.00 4.24 8.66
C LEU A 98 7.13 5.14 9.17
N LYS A 99 7.00 5.57 10.42
CA LYS A 99 8.09 6.18 11.19
C LYS A 99 8.14 5.61 12.59
N ASP A 100 9.33 5.37 13.08
CA ASP A 100 9.67 5.02 14.46
C ASP A 100 10.24 6.21 15.27
N GLU A 101 10.55 7.31 14.58
CA GLU A 101 11.01 8.56 15.18
C GLU A 101 10.20 9.78 14.71
N ILE A 102 9.78 10.58 15.68
CA ILE A 102 9.25 11.94 15.49
C ILE A 102 10.12 12.87 16.32
N LEU A 103 10.81 13.79 15.63
CA LEU A 103 11.62 14.82 16.27
C LEU A 103 10.74 16.01 16.70
N PRO A 104 11.15 16.77 17.73
CA PRO A 104 10.48 18.00 18.12
C PRO A 104 10.32 18.95 16.94
N LYS A 105 9.23 19.72 16.94
CA LYS A 105 9.04 20.78 15.93
C LYS A 105 10.19 21.77 15.98
N ARG A 106 10.51 22.30 14.80
CA ARG A 106 11.46 23.42 14.65
C ARG A 106 10.90 24.67 15.36
N PRO A 107 11.74 25.67 15.64
CA PRO A 107 11.29 26.94 16.21
C PRO A 107 10.22 27.66 15.37
N ASP A 108 10.19 27.43 14.06
CA ASP A 108 9.18 27.96 13.13
C ASP A 108 7.86 27.15 13.11
N GLY A 109 7.72 26.16 14.01
CA GLY A 109 6.57 25.27 14.12
C GLY A 109 6.52 24.14 13.08
N ARG A 110 7.48 24.07 12.14
CA ARG A 110 7.50 23.02 11.11
C ARG A 110 8.02 21.71 11.66
N GLU A 111 7.49 20.60 11.15
CA GLU A 111 8.03 19.28 11.43
C GLU A 111 9.44 19.12 10.83
N GLN A 112 10.31 18.43 11.56
CA GLN A 112 11.62 18.04 11.07
C GLN A 112 11.52 16.78 10.20
N SER A 113 12.46 16.63 9.27
CA SER A 113 12.55 15.42 8.46
C SER A 113 13.28 14.33 9.24
N THR A 114 12.66 13.16 9.34
CA THR A 114 13.22 11.91 9.84
C THR A 114 13.21 10.87 8.72
N ILE A 115 13.81 9.70 8.98
CA ILE A 115 13.69 8.54 8.10
C ILE A 115 12.20 8.15 7.97
N SER A 116 11.83 7.76 6.76
CA SER A 116 10.51 7.25 6.40
C SER A 116 10.70 5.86 5.83
N TRP A 117 9.99 4.87 6.35
CA TRP A 117 10.00 3.52 5.83
C TRP A 117 8.81 3.36 4.89
N GLU A 118 9.11 3.07 3.62
CA GLU A 118 8.14 3.23 2.54
C GLU A 118 7.93 1.92 1.79
N PHE A 119 6.67 1.63 1.47
CA PHE A 119 6.28 0.54 0.59
C PHE A 119 5.33 1.07 -0.47
N ASP A 120 5.73 0.95 -1.73
CA ASP A 120 4.96 1.40 -2.89
C ASP A 120 4.05 0.26 -3.38
N PHE A 121 2.77 0.56 -3.65
CA PHE A 121 1.80 -0.42 -4.11
C PHE A 121 0.80 0.17 -5.10
N ARG A 122 0.32 -0.68 -6.02
CA ARG A 122 -0.86 -0.43 -6.86
C ARG A 122 -1.96 -1.41 -6.47
N ALA A 123 -3.20 -0.92 -6.53
CA ALA A 123 -4.37 -1.77 -6.43
C ALA A 123 -5.33 -1.44 -7.57
N GLU A 124 -5.91 -2.49 -8.12
CA GLU A 124 -7.02 -2.43 -9.07
C GLU A 124 -8.18 -3.17 -8.43
N GLY A 125 -9.32 -2.50 -8.27
CA GLY A 125 -10.47 -3.08 -7.58
C GLY A 125 -10.20 -3.44 -6.12
N ARG A 126 -10.92 -4.47 -5.63
CA ARG A 126 -10.81 -4.96 -4.25
C ARG A 126 -9.60 -5.87 -4.11
N ARG A 127 -8.70 -5.55 -3.18
CA ARG A 127 -7.45 -6.31 -2.98
C ARG A 127 -7.04 -6.33 -1.51
N THR A 128 -6.40 -7.42 -1.09
CA THR A 128 -5.66 -7.47 0.17
C THR A 128 -4.18 -7.57 -0.14
N ILE A 129 -3.36 -6.76 0.51
CA ILE A 129 -1.90 -6.73 0.33
C ILE A 129 -1.28 -6.96 1.71
N PHE A 130 -0.38 -7.93 1.81
CA PHE A 130 0.43 -8.15 3.00
C PHE A 130 1.85 -7.64 2.72
N VAL A 131 2.35 -6.76 3.58
CA VAL A 131 3.64 -6.09 3.45
C VAL A 131 4.53 -6.54 4.58
N LYS A 132 5.60 -7.28 4.28
CA LYS A 132 6.57 -7.71 5.30
C LYS A 132 7.40 -6.53 5.75
N TRP A 133 7.97 -6.61 6.95
CA TRP A 133 8.90 -5.58 7.42
C TRP A 133 10.10 -5.38 6.48
N SER A 134 10.58 -6.47 5.86
CA SER A 134 11.68 -6.46 4.89
C SER A 134 11.33 -5.76 3.57
N ASP A 135 10.05 -5.56 3.27
CA ASP A 135 9.62 -4.95 2.00
C ASP A 135 9.65 -3.41 2.07
N PHE A 136 9.73 -2.85 3.28
CA PHE A 136 9.85 -1.41 3.47
C PHE A 136 11.26 -0.93 3.16
N ARG A 137 11.36 0.16 2.40
CA ARG A 137 12.62 0.84 2.09
C ARG A 137 12.77 2.10 2.92
N ALA A 138 13.91 2.25 3.58
CA ALA A 138 14.24 3.47 4.28
C ALA A 138 14.52 4.60 3.29
N THR A 139 13.88 5.75 3.49
CA THR A 139 14.11 6.97 2.71
C THR A 139 14.31 8.18 3.61
N TYR A 140 15.12 9.13 3.15
CA TYR A 140 15.23 10.46 3.75
C TYR A 140 14.90 11.50 2.69
N ARG A 141 13.79 12.22 2.89
CA ARG A 141 13.27 13.22 1.94
C ARG A 141 13.10 12.68 0.51
N GLY A 142 12.59 11.45 0.40
CA GLY A 142 12.31 10.80 -0.88
C GLY A 142 13.54 10.21 -1.60
N LYS A 143 14.69 10.14 -0.91
CA LYS A 143 15.89 9.46 -1.41
C LYS A 143 16.15 8.21 -0.58
N ASN A 144 16.55 7.12 -1.22
CA ASN A 144 16.93 5.89 -0.52
C ASN A 144 18.03 6.18 0.51
N LYS A 145 17.92 5.52 1.66
CA LYS A 145 18.86 5.59 2.77
C LYS A 145 19.22 4.16 3.17
N ASP A 146 20.03 3.51 2.36
CA ASP A 146 20.35 2.09 2.48
C ASP A 146 21.20 1.77 3.71
N ASP A 147 21.85 2.78 4.29
CA ASP A 147 22.63 2.73 5.54
C ASP A 147 21.81 3.16 6.78
N ALA A 148 20.47 3.17 6.70
CA ALA A 148 19.61 3.42 7.85
C ALA A 148 19.69 2.28 8.88
N GLU A 149 19.67 2.63 10.16
CA GLU A 149 19.36 1.65 11.21
C GLU A 149 17.98 1.03 10.96
N PRO A 150 17.79 -0.28 11.20
CA PRO A 150 16.52 -0.96 10.95
C PRO A 150 15.33 -0.33 11.68
N LEU A 151 14.13 -0.42 11.08
CA LEU A 151 12.87 0.06 11.65
C LEU A 151 12.65 -0.50 13.06
N ASP A 152 12.54 0.36 14.07
CA ASP A 152 12.24 -0.08 15.44
C ASP A 152 10.75 -0.43 15.60
N LEU A 153 10.44 -1.70 15.37
CA LEU A 153 9.08 -2.26 15.49
C LEU A 153 8.50 -2.14 16.90
N LYS A 154 9.31 -1.95 17.95
CA LYS A 154 8.78 -1.75 19.31
C LYS A 154 8.23 -0.35 19.52
N ARG A 155 8.59 0.59 18.63
CA ARG A 155 8.35 2.02 18.79
C ARG A 155 7.87 2.68 17.51
N ILE A 156 6.98 2.04 16.76
CA ILE A 156 6.33 2.72 15.63
C ILE A 156 5.57 3.94 16.17
N LYS A 157 5.81 5.11 15.58
CA LYS A 157 5.28 6.41 15.99
C LYS A 157 4.28 6.99 15.01
N ARG A 158 4.32 6.59 13.74
CA ARG A 158 3.46 7.19 12.72
C ARG A 158 3.19 6.25 11.56
N PHE A 159 1.95 6.27 11.11
CA PHE A 159 1.52 5.70 9.84
C PHE A 159 1.16 6.83 8.88
N GLY A 160 1.38 6.62 7.59
CA GLY A 160 0.95 7.54 6.55
C GLY A 160 0.61 6.83 5.26
N ILE A 161 -0.31 7.41 4.50
CA ILE A 161 -0.67 6.99 3.14
C ILE A 161 -0.37 8.19 2.24
N MET A 162 0.35 7.94 1.16
CA MET A 162 0.84 8.97 0.28
C MET A 162 0.59 8.61 -1.18
N ILE A 163 0.41 9.64 -1.99
CA ILE A 163 0.57 9.58 -3.43
C ILE A 163 1.59 10.64 -3.85
N ARG A 164 2.46 10.33 -4.80
CA ARG A 164 3.50 11.24 -5.30
C ARG A 164 3.62 11.16 -6.81
N SER A 165 4.22 12.17 -7.42
CA SER A 165 4.31 12.26 -8.88
C SER A 165 5.29 11.28 -9.51
N PHE A 166 6.25 10.78 -8.72
CA PHE A 166 7.44 10.08 -9.23
C PHE A 166 8.10 10.84 -10.40
N PHE A 167 8.15 12.18 -10.29
CA PHE A 167 8.72 13.08 -11.30
C PHE A 167 8.04 13.04 -12.67
N GLY A 168 6.72 12.78 -12.70
CA GLY A 168 5.89 12.93 -13.89
C GLY A 168 5.12 11.67 -14.29
N ASP A 169 5.35 10.55 -13.60
CA ASP A 169 4.68 9.28 -13.91
C ASP A 169 3.17 9.31 -13.59
N GLN A 170 2.74 10.17 -12.66
CA GLN A 170 1.33 10.33 -12.32
C GLN A 170 0.97 11.73 -11.80
N GLU A 171 -0.23 12.19 -12.13
CA GLU A 171 -0.83 13.44 -11.65
C GLU A 171 -2.37 13.32 -11.60
N GLY A 172 -3.03 14.41 -11.18
CA GLY A 172 -4.48 14.59 -11.27
C GLY A 172 -5.26 14.08 -10.06
N ALA A 173 -6.58 13.94 -10.24
CA ALA A 173 -7.47 13.45 -9.18
C ALA A 173 -7.14 12.01 -8.82
N PHE A 174 -7.15 11.69 -7.53
CA PHE A 174 -6.90 10.34 -7.03
C PHE A 174 -7.90 9.90 -5.97
N ALA A 175 -8.12 8.59 -5.85
CA ALA A 175 -8.95 7.98 -4.82
C ALA A 175 -8.55 6.53 -4.49
N LEU A 176 -8.33 6.29 -3.19
CA LEU A 176 -8.08 4.98 -2.60
C LEU A 176 -9.06 4.74 -1.45
N ASN A 177 -9.88 3.71 -1.56
CA ASN A 177 -10.85 3.30 -0.54
C ASN A 177 -10.30 2.13 0.27
N LEU A 178 -10.12 2.33 1.57
CA LEU A 178 -9.51 1.39 2.50
C LEU A 178 -10.56 0.83 3.47
N VAL A 179 -10.62 -0.48 3.56
CA VAL A 179 -11.38 -1.19 4.60
C VAL A 179 -10.58 -1.17 5.91
N SER A 180 -9.30 -1.55 5.87
CA SER A 180 -8.48 -1.63 7.08
C SER A 180 -6.98 -1.60 6.82
N ILE A 181 -6.25 -1.20 7.86
CA ILE A 181 -4.82 -1.42 8.05
C ILE A 181 -4.66 -2.19 9.36
N ALA A 182 -3.97 -3.33 9.32
CA ALA A 182 -3.76 -4.18 10.49
C ALA A 182 -2.32 -4.69 10.55
N ALA A 183 -1.83 -5.01 11.75
CA ALA A 183 -0.61 -5.78 11.91
C ALA A 183 -0.95 -7.27 11.96
N LEU A 184 -0.18 -8.09 11.26
CA LEU A 184 -0.48 -9.50 11.06
C LEU A 184 0.71 -10.38 11.44
N ARG A 185 0.43 -11.48 12.15
CA ARG A 185 1.36 -12.59 12.35
C ARG A 185 0.84 -13.81 11.60
N THR A 186 1.71 -14.42 10.81
CA THR A 186 1.44 -15.60 9.99
C THR A 186 2.04 -16.86 10.64
N GLU A 187 1.52 -18.05 10.33
CA GLU A 187 1.98 -19.31 10.97
C GLU A 187 3.38 -19.77 10.55
N ARG A 188 4.04 -19.13 9.57
CA ARG A 188 5.34 -19.59 9.04
C ARG A 188 6.26 -18.45 8.58
N TYR A 189 6.85 -17.76 9.55
CA TYR A 189 8.17 -17.17 9.37
C TYR A 189 9.08 -17.75 10.46
N LEU A 190 9.40 -19.03 10.32
CA LEU A 190 10.62 -19.59 10.87
C LEU A 190 11.67 -19.43 9.75
N ASP A 191 12.86 -18.92 10.07
CA ASP A 191 13.99 -18.77 9.14
C ASP A 191 14.36 -20.12 8.50
N GLU A 192 13.64 -20.56 7.47
CA GLU A 192 14.11 -21.56 6.52
C GLU A 192 14.39 -20.86 5.19
N PRO A 193 15.63 -20.93 4.67
CA PRO A 193 16.12 -20.08 3.58
C PRO A 193 15.50 -20.33 2.20
N ASP A 194 14.54 -21.25 2.09
CA ASP A 194 14.02 -21.75 0.81
C ASP A 194 12.48 -21.64 0.67
N ASP A 195 11.78 -20.82 1.48
CA ASP A 195 10.33 -20.63 1.29
C ASP A 195 10.05 -19.56 0.22
N GLU A 196 9.70 -20.03 -0.98
CA GLU A 196 9.25 -19.20 -2.09
C GLU A 196 8.11 -18.27 -1.66
N SER A 197 8.14 -17.04 -2.17
CA SER A 197 7.24 -16.01 -1.68
C SER A 197 5.77 -16.40 -1.97
N ILE A 198 4.86 -16.08 -1.04
CA ILE A 198 3.41 -16.34 -1.22
C ILE A 198 2.87 -15.72 -2.52
N ASP A 199 3.49 -14.66 -3.00
CA ASP A 199 3.18 -14.05 -4.29
C ASP A 199 3.53 -14.98 -5.46
N ASP A 200 4.64 -15.73 -5.40
CA ASP A 200 5.02 -16.72 -6.42
C ASP A 200 4.02 -17.89 -6.45
N ILE A 201 3.59 -18.38 -5.28
CA ILE A 201 2.61 -19.47 -5.18
C ILE A 201 1.24 -19.05 -5.74
N LEU A 202 0.80 -17.82 -5.48
CA LEU A 202 -0.47 -17.30 -6.02
C LEU A 202 -0.38 -17.03 -7.53
N TYR A 203 0.78 -16.58 -8.02
CA TYR A 203 1.02 -16.34 -9.44
C TYR A 203 1.05 -17.66 -10.22
N GLU A 204 1.80 -18.66 -9.76
CA GLU A 204 1.84 -19.99 -10.38
C GLU A 204 0.48 -20.67 -10.37
N LYS A 205 -0.26 -20.58 -9.27
CA LYS A 205 -1.60 -21.16 -9.18
C LYS A 205 -2.57 -20.48 -10.15
N SER A 206 -2.48 -19.16 -10.31
CA SER A 206 -3.29 -18.41 -11.28
C SER A 206 -2.92 -18.76 -12.74
N ALA A 207 -1.64 -18.97 -13.03
CA ALA A 207 -1.14 -19.37 -14.35
C ALA A 207 -1.51 -20.83 -14.68
N ALA A 208 -1.47 -21.73 -13.71
CA ALA A 208 -1.90 -23.13 -13.83
C ALA A 208 -3.42 -23.24 -14.02
N GLU A 209 -4.21 -22.43 -13.30
CA GLU A 209 -5.66 -22.37 -13.48
C GLU A 209 -6.04 -21.76 -14.85
N ALA A 210 -5.34 -20.72 -15.31
CA ALA A 210 -5.53 -20.12 -16.64
C ALA A 210 -5.24 -21.13 -17.77
N THR A 211 -4.13 -21.87 -17.68
CA THR A 211 -3.76 -22.90 -18.67
C THR A 211 -4.69 -24.12 -18.65
N SER A 212 -5.24 -24.48 -17.49
CA SER A 212 -6.26 -25.53 -17.39
C SER A 212 -7.60 -25.13 -18.01
N SER A 213 -7.95 -23.84 -17.94
CA SER A 213 -9.20 -23.30 -18.49
C SER A 213 -9.19 -23.16 -20.02
N GLU A 214 -8.01 -22.98 -20.63
CA GLU A 214 -7.87 -22.92 -22.10
C GLU A 214 -7.95 -24.28 -22.79
N GLN A 215 -7.74 -25.40 -22.07
CA GLN A 215 -7.79 -26.75 -22.68
C GLN A 215 -9.18 -27.40 -22.68
N VAL A 216 -10.18 -26.85 -21.98
CA VAL A 216 -11.55 -27.44 -21.90
C VAL A 216 -12.53 -26.80 -22.90
N GLY A 217 -12.06 -25.91 -23.77
CA GLY A 217 -12.90 -25.12 -24.67
C GLY A 217 -12.79 -25.39 -26.17
N LYS A 218 -12.63 -26.64 -26.65
CA LYS A 218 -12.80 -26.93 -28.10
C LYS A 218 -13.07 -28.41 -28.41
N ARG A 219 -14.29 -28.88 -28.13
CA ARG A 219 -14.86 -30.07 -28.80
C ARG A 219 -16.31 -29.81 -29.23
N ARG A 220 -16.47 -29.57 -30.53
CA ARG A 220 -17.65 -29.70 -31.44
C ARG A 220 -17.27 -28.88 -32.70
N GLY A 221 -17.31 -29.33 -33.94
CA GLY A 221 -17.72 -30.56 -34.61
C GLY A 221 -17.90 -30.24 -36.11
N TRP A 222 -17.62 -31.22 -36.98
CA TRP A 222 -18.05 -31.38 -38.39
C TRP A 222 -17.59 -30.38 -39.47
N PHE A 223 -16.94 -30.88 -40.53
CA PHE A 223 -17.51 -30.97 -41.90
C PHE A 223 -16.64 -31.88 -42.82
N SER A 224 -17.21 -33.05 -43.16
CA SER A 224 -17.43 -33.61 -44.49
C SER A 224 -16.61 -33.16 -45.73
N TRP A 225 -16.25 -34.19 -46.52
CA TRP A 225 -16.02 -34.28 -47.99
C TRP A 225 -14.67 -33.86 -48.57
N LEU A 226 -14.03 -34.82 -49.27
CA LEU A 226 -13.81 -34.75 -50.73
C LEU A 226 -13.37 -36.12 -51.28
N THR A 227 -14.08 -36.57 -52.32
CA THR A 227 -13.71 -37.68 -53.21
C THR A 227 -12.86 -37.22 -54.38
N SER A 228 -11.97 -38.13 -54.79
CA SER A 228 -11.45 -38.38 -56.16
C SER A 228 -10.27 -37.56 -56.69
N CYS A 229 -9.12 -38.20 -56.94
CA CYS A 229 -8.76 -38.77 -58.27
C CYS A 229 -7.32 -39.34 -58.33
N LEU A 230 -7.17 -40.43 -59.11
CA LEU A 230 -5.96 -41.05 -59.72
C LEU A 230 -5.02 -41.79 -58.75
N LEU A 231 -4.62 -43.06 -58.95
CA LEU A 231 -4.48 -43.93 -60.12
C LEU A 231 -4.70 -45.39 -59.69
#